data_AF-A0A1H1DDN0-F1
#
_entry.id   AF-A0A1H1DDN0-F1
#
_cell.length_a   1.000
_cell.length_b   1.000
_cell.length_c   1.000
_cell.angle_alpha   90.00
_cell.angle_beta   90.00
_cell.angle_gamma   90.00
#
_symmetry.space_group_name_H-M   'P 1'
#
loop_
_entity.id
_entity.type
_entity.pdbx_description
1 polymer ?
#
loop_
_entity_poly.entity_id
_entity_poly.type
_entity_poly.pdbx_seq_one_letter_code
_entity_poly.pdbx_strand_id
1 'polypeptide(L)' 'MYTCNNCDEFVTRDFVRVFGDEDGRVFGCPSCATTADLHAGAASSPAPSAGPPSP' A
#
# COMPACT_ATOMS: atom_id res chain seq x y z
N MET A 1 15.28 4.93 5.12
CA MET A 1 14.16 5.54 4.36
C MET A 1 13.40 4.41 3.72
N TYR A 2 12.09 4.38 3.87
CA TYR A 2 11.24 3.38 3.24
C TYR A 2 10.46 4.07 2.12
N THR A 3 10.31 3.38 1.00
CA THR A 3 9.57 3.86 -0.16
C THR A 3 8.52 2.83 -0.53
N CYS A 4 7.45 3.29 -1.16
CA CYS A 4 6.46 2.38 -1.71
C CYS A 4 6.91 1.87 -3.07
N ASN A 5 6.87 0.55 -3.27
CA ASN A 5 7.31 -0.11 -4.50
C ASN A 5 6.38 0.12 -5.71
N ASN A 6 5.27 0.84 -5.53
CA ASN A 6 4.29 1.12 -6.59
C ASN A 6 4.41 2.57 -7.10
N CYS A 7 4.57 3.51 -6.18
CA CYS A 7 4.59 4.95 -6.46
C CYS A 7 5.99 5.59 -6.27
N ASP A 8 6.96 4.85 -5.71
CA ASP A 8 8.28 5.32 -5.23
C ASP A 8 8.22 6.48 -4.20
N GLU A 9 7.03 6.80 -3.70
CA GLU A 9 6.80 7.83 -2.70
C GLU A 9 7.44 7.45 -1.36
N PHE A 10 7.87 8.46 -0.61
CA PHE A 10 8.42 8.29 0.72
C PHE A 10 7.34 7.85 1.73
N VAL A 11 7.63 6.79 2.49
CA VAL A 11 6.76 6.30 3.58
C VAL A 11 7.50 6.18 4.90
N THR A 12 6.77 6.28 6.00
CA THR A 12 7.35 6.16 7.34
C THR A 12 7.55 4.71 7.73
N ARG A 13 8.49 4.45 8.64
CA ARG A 13 8.72 3.11 9.19
C ARG A 13 7.47 2.58 9.90
N ASP A 14 6.73 3.44 10.57
CA ASP A 14 5.50 3.08 11.27
C ASP A 14 4.41 2.63 10.29
N PHE A 15 4.33 3.27 9.12
CA PHE A 15 3.44 2.83 8.05
C PHE A 15 3.79 1.43 7.56
N VAL A 16 5.07 1.18 7.27
CA VAL A 16 5.59 -0.13 6.84
C VAL A 16 5.29 -1.22 7.88
N ARG A 17 5.31 -0.91 9.18
CA ARG A 17 4.99 -1.89 10.22
C ARG A 17 3.53 -2.32 10.26
N VAL A 18 2.62 -1.44 9.86
CA VAL A 18 1.17 -1.70 9.90
C VAL A 18 0.69 -2.29 8.59
N PHE A 19 1.23 -1.79 7.49
CA PHE A 19 0.72 -2.01 6.13
C PHE A 19 1.72 -2.74 5.22
N GLY A 20 2.94 -2.95 5.68
CA GLY A 20 3.94 -3.69 4.92
C GLY A 20 3.75 -5.20 5.01
N ASP A 21 4.38 -5.88 4.05
CA ASP A 21 4.54 -7.33 3.97
C ASP A 21 5.53 -7.87 5.03
N GLU A 22 5.68 -9.19 5.11
CA GLU A 22 6.65 -9.93 5.94
C GLU A 22 8.10 -9.42 5.76
N ASP A 23 8.48 -9.00 4.55
CA ASP A 23 9.78 -8.38 4.26
C ASP A 23 9.83 -6.87 4.58
N GLY A 24 8.74 -6.28 5.07
CA GLY A 24 8.60 -4.84 5.25
C GLY A 24 8.49 -4.06 3.94
N ARG A 25 7.96 -4.68 2.88
CA ARG A 25 7.70 -4.02 1.59
C ARG A 25 6.28 -3.47 1.55
N VAL A 26 6.11 -2.29 0.95
CA VAL A 26 4.81 -1.63 0.82
C VAL A 26 4.51 -1.41 -0.66
N PHE A 27 3.38 -1.92 -1.13
CA PHE A 27 2.89 -1.80 -2.50
C PHE A 27 1.72 -0.80 -2.63
N GLY A 28 1.19 -0.28 -1.52
CA GLY A 28 0.18 0.79 -1.52
C GLY A 28 0.55 1.91 -0.54
N CYS A 29 0.62 3.14 -1.03
CA CYS A 29 0.94 4.36 -0.28
C CYS A 29 -0.28 5.29 -0.21
N PRO A 30 -0.43 6.18 0.79
CA PRO A 30 -1.53 7.16 0.81
C PRO A 30 -1.48 8.16 -0.35
N SER A 31 -0.36 8.26 -1.08
CA SER A 31 -0.26 9.02 -2.34
C SER A 31 -0.89 8.30 -3.54
N CYS A 32 -0.85 6.96 -3.60
CA CYS A 32 -1.27 6.19 -4.79
C CYS A 32 -2.49 5.29 -4.56
N ALA A 33 -2.85 5.04 -3.30
CA ALA A 33 -3.96 4.19 -2.90
C ALA A 33 -4.89 4.96 -1.95
N THR A 34 -6.17 4.60 -1.98
CA THR A 34 -7.14 5.15 -1.02
C THR A 34 -7.01 4.46 0.33
N THR A 35 -7.41 5.14 1.41
CA THR A 35 -7.43 4.53 2.76
C THR A 35 -8.25 3.23 2.81
N ALA A 36 -9.31 3.13 1.99
CA ALA A 36 -10.11 1.92 1.87
C ALA A 36 -9.31 0.74 1.31
N ASP A 37 -8.55 0.97 0.24
CA ASP A 37 -7.62 -0.02 -0.35
C ASP A 37 -6.55 -0.47 0.66
N LEU A 38 -5.96 0.48 1.38
CA LEU A 38 -4.94 0.21 2.39
C LEU A 38 -5.50 -0.68 3.52
N HIS A 39 -6.71 -0.38 4.00
CA HIS A 39 -7.41 -1.19 5.00
C HIS A 39 -7.87 -2.55 4.47
N ALA A 40 -8.13 -2.67 3.17
CA ALA A 40 -8.49 -3.93 2.52
C ALA A 40 -7.28 -4.86 2.28
N GLY A 41 -6.06 -4.40 2.57
CA GLY A 41 -4.82 -5.19 2.42
C GLY A 41 -4.06 -4.95 1.12
N ALA A 42 -4.44 -3.96 0.31
CA ALA A 42 -3.72 -3.59 -0.91
C ALA A 42 -2.33 -2.98 -0.63
N ALA A 43 -2.04 -2.64 0.63
CA ALA A 43 -0.78 -2.03 1.00
C ALA A 43 0.39 -3.03 1.08
N SER A 44 0.14 -4.28 1.46
CA SER A 44 1.16 -5.34 1.62
C SER A 44 1.18 -6.32 0.45
N SER A 45 0.15 -6.34 -0.38
CA SER A 45 0.08 -7.22 -1.56
C SER A 45 -0.04 -6.39 -2.84
N PRO A 46 0.71 -6.71 -3.92
CA PRO A 46 0.49 -6.11 -5.23
C PRO A 46 -0.80 -6.63 -5.89
N ALA A 47 -1.83 -6.97 -5.11
CA ALA A 47 -3.03 -7.64 -5.57
C ALA A 47 -3.63 -6.87 -6.77
N PRO A 48 -3.74 -7.49 -7.95
CA PRO A 48 -4.19 -6.80 -9.15
C PRO A 48 -5.71 -6.70 -9.17
N SER A 49 -6.38 -6.18 -8.14
CA SER A 49 -7.85 -6.14 -8.11
C SER A 49 -8.42 -5.19 -7.05
N ALA A 50 -8.10 -3.91 -7.11
CA ALA A 50 -9.14 -2.91 -6.86
C ALA A 50 -9.86 -2.72 -8.21
N GLY A 51 -10.78 -3.63 -8.53
CA GLY A 51 -11.73 -3.40 -9.62
C GLY A 51 -12.49 -2.10 -9.37
N PRO A 52 -12.91 -1.37 -10.42
CA PRO A 52 -13.63 -0.10 -10.25
C PRO A 52 -14.84 -0.32 -9.34
N PRO A 53 -15.23 0.67 -8.50
CA PRO A 53 -16.49 0.56 -7.78
C PRO A 53 -17.60 0.35 -8.82
N SER A 54 -18.32 -0.77 -8.70
CA SER A 54 -19.54 -1.01 -9.48
C SER A 54 -20.51 0.19 -9.31
N PRO A 55 -21.25 0.57 -10.36
CA PRO A 55 -22.04 1.80 -10.42
C PRO A 55 -23.13 1.92 -9.35
#